data_AF-A0A3M8WBR4-F1
#
_entry.id   AF-A0A3M8WBR4-F1
#
_cell.length_a   1.000
_cell.length_b   1.000
_cell.length_c   1.000
_cell.angle_alpha   90.00
_cell.angle_beta   90.00
_cell.angle_gamma   90.00
#
_symmetry.space_group_name_H-M   'P 1'
#
loop_
_entity.id
_entity.type
_entity.pdbx_description
1 polymer ?
#
loop_
_entity_poly.entity_id
_entity_poly.type
_entity_poly.pdbx_seq_one_letter_code
_entity_poly.pdbx_strand_id
1 'polypeptide(L)'
;MTGQQTIYWLATRGDDPGGTVCEDKPTARAYAETRWIEDEYNGDPTQAALRWDKDNDLIDEAIPSSFQDTGWSISPAPLLRLSDVTTS
;
A
#
# COMPACT_ATOMS: atom_id res chain seq x y z
N MET A 1 -26.62 14.14 14.26
CA MET A 1 -25.27 13.60 14.55
C MET A 1 -24.58 13.41 13.22
N THR A 2 -23.63 14.26 12.87
CA THR A 2 -22.80 14.08 11.67
C THR A 2 -21.92 12.86 11.90
N GLY A 3 -22.29 11.73 11.30
CA GLY A 3 -21.47 10.53 11.33
C GLY A 3 -20.11 10.86 10.71
N GLN A 4 -19.05 10.77 11.50
CA GLN A 4 -17.70 10.94 11.02
C GLN A 4 -17.44 9.79 10.03
N GLN A 5 -17.35 10.10 8.73
CA GLN A 5 -16.99 9.08 7.74
C GLN A 5 -15.59 8.57 8.08
N THR A 6 -15.50 7.30 8.48
CA THR A 6 -14.22 6.63 8.70
C THR A 6 -13.56 6.45 7.34
N ILE A 7 -12.44 7.15 7.13
CA ILE A 7 -11.63 7.00 5.91
C ILE A 7 -10.72 5.80 6.11
N TYR A 8 -10.87 4.79 5.26
CA TYR A 8 -9.94 3.66 5.18
C TYR A 8 -8.94 3.91 4.06
N TRP A 9 -7.87 3.13 4.02
CA TRP A 9 -6.85 3.16 2.99
C TRP A 9 -6.83 1.83 2.26
N LEU A 10 -6.69 1.88 0.93
CA LEU A 10 -6.63 0.71 0.07
C LEU A 10 -5.22 0.57 -0.46
N ALA A 11 -4.61 -0.60 -0.28
CA ALA A 11 -3.37 -1.00 -0.95
C ALA A 11 -3.69 -1.90 -2.15
N THR A 12 -3.32 -1.47 -3.35
CA THR A 12 -3.54 -2.21 -4.61
C THR A 12 -2.23 -2.46 -5.33
N ARG A 13 -2.17 -3.54 -6.11
CA ARG A 13 -1.06 -3.84 -7.03
C ARG A 13 -1.53 -3.65 -8.46
N GLY A 14 -0.92 -2.73 -9.20
CA GLY A 14 -1.35 -2.37 -10.55
C GLY A 14 -2.85 -2.06 -10.61
N ASP A 15 -3.54 -2.69 -11.56
CA ASP A 15 -5.00 -2.56 -11.75
C ASP A 15 -5.81 -3.64 -10.98
N ASP A 16 -5.24 -4.32 -9.98
CA ASP A 16 -5.92 -5.39 -9.25
C ASP A 16 -7.16 -4.86 -8.49
N PRO A 17 -8.38 -5.33 -8.82
CA PRO A 17 -9.60 -4.93 -8.11
C PRO A 17 -9.70 -5.50 -6.69
N GLY A 18 -8.84 -6.47 -6.32
CA GLY A 18 -8.80 -7.15 -5.01
C GLY A 18 -8.00 -6.43 -3.92
N GLY A 19 -7.83 -5.12 -4.02
CA GLY A 19 -7.03 -4.32 -3.07
C GLY A 19 -7.34 -4.62 -1.60
N THR A 20 -6.30 -4.56 -0.76
CA THR A 20 -6.44 -4.79 0.68
C THR A 20 -6.83 -3.51 1.40
N VAL A 21 -7.92 -3.57 2.16
CA VAL A 21 -8.40 -2.45 2.97
C VAL A 21 -7.65 -2.42 4.31
N CYS A 22 -7.17 -1.24 4.68
CA CYS A 22 -6.42 -0.94 5.89
C CYS A 22 -7.07 0.22 6.64
N GLU A 23 -6.98 0.22 7.96
CA GLU A 23 -7.60 1.25 8.81
C GLU A 23 -6.99 2.64 8.63
N ASP A 24 -5.70 2.71 8.28
CA ASP A 24 -4.98 3.95 8.11
C ASP A 24 -3.88 3.85 7.04
N LYS A 25 -3.31 5.01 6.71
CA LYS A 25 -2.23 5.13 5.71
C LYS A 25 -0.97 4.35 6.11
N PRO A 26 -0.48 4.44 7.36
CA PRO A 26 0.68 3.65 7.80
C PRO A 26 0.51 2.15 7.61
N THR A 27 -0.67 1.62 7.92
CA THR A 27 -0.98 0.19 7.78
C THR A 27 -1.03 -0.23 6.32
N ALA A 28 -1.66 0.57 5.45
CA ALA A 28 -1.66 0.33 4.01
C ALA A 28 -0.25 0.33 3.42
N ARG A 29 0.59 1.26 3.90
CA ARG A 29 2.00 1.37 3.50
C ARG A 29 2.78 0.12 3.93
N ALA A 30 2.69 -0.29 5.19
CA ALA A 30 3.37 -1.47 5.70
C ALA A 30 2.93 -2.75 4.99
N TYR A 31 1.65 -2.87 4.65
CA TYR A 31 1.14 -3.98 3.85
C TYR A 31 1.76 -4.00 2.45
N ALA A 32 1.71 -2.89 1.73
CA ALA A 32 2.28 -2.78 0.38
C ALA A 32 3.79 -3.06 0.37
N GLU A 33 4.53 -2.56 1.37
CA GLU A 33 5.96 -2.85 1.54
C GLU A 33 6.23 -4.33 1.76
N THR A 34 5.50 -4.96 2.68
CA THR A 34 5.66 -6.39 2.99
C THR A 34 5.43 -7.24 1.74
N ARG A 35 4.33 -6.98 1.02
CA ARG A 35 3.99 -7.74 -0.19
C ARG A 35 5.00 -7.52 -1.30
N TRP A 36 5.48 -6.30 -1.46
CA TRP A 36 6.53 -6.00 -2.41
C TRP A 36 7.85 -6.71 -2.09
N ILE A 37 8.23 -6.81 -0.80
CA ILE A 37 9.40 -7.58 -0.37
C ILE A 37 9.21 -9.08 -0.66
N GLU A 38 8.01 -9.60 -0.42
CA GLU A 38 7.67 -10.99 -0.77
C GLU A 38 7.77 -11.24 -2.28
N ASP A 39 7.26 -10.32 -3.10
CA ASP A 39 7.22 -10.43 -4.56
C ASP A 39 8.62 -10.30 -5.20
N GLU A 40 9.39 -9.27 -4.82
CA GLU A 40 10.66 -8.92 -5.49
C GLU A 40 11.89 -9.56 -4.85
N TYR A 41 11.83 -9.80 -3.53
CA TYR A 41 12.98 -10.24 -2.73
C TYR A 41 12.74 -11.60 -2.08
N ASN A 42 11.71 -12.34 -2.51
CA ASN A 42 11.32 -13.64 -1.95
C ASN A 42 11.15 -13.61 -0.42
N GLY A 43 10.68 -12.48 0.11
CA GLY A 43 10.42 -12.28 1.52
C GLY A 43 11.66 -11.96 2.36
N ASP A 44 12.82 -11.67 1.75
CA ASP A 44 14.02 -11.25 2.46
C ASP A 44 14.10 -9.71 2.58
N PRO A 45 13.77 -9.14 3.76
CA PRO A 45 13.81 -7.69 3.94
C PRO A 45 15.24 -7.12 3.93
N THR A 46 16.27 -7.95 4.14
CA THR A 46 17.67 -7.49 4.12
C THR A 46 18.14 -7.21 2.70
N GLN A 47 17.70 -8.00 1.73
CA GLN A 47 17.92 -7.75 0.31
C GLN A 47 17.14 -6.52 -0.17
N ALA A 48 15.94 -6.29 0.37
CA ALA A 48 15.15 -5.11 0.06
C ALA A 48 15.76 -3.81 0.64
N ALA A 49 16.42 -3.88 1.80
CA ALA A 49 17.12 -2.76 2.41
C ALA A 49 18.42 -2.41 1.68
N LEU A 50 19.08 -3.41 1.08
CA LEU A 50 20.29 -3.25 0.29
C LEU A 50 19.92 -3.09 -1.19
N ARG A 51 19.20 -2.01 -1.54
CA ARG A 51 18.94 -1.72 -2.95
C ARG A 51 20.19 -1.16 -3.61
N TRP A 52 20.51 -1.75 -4.76
CA TRP A 52 21.39 -1.19 -5.76
C TRP A 52 20.47 -0.50 -6.78
N ASP A 53 20.73 0.75 -7.14
CA ASP A 53 19.97 1.39 -8.21
C ASP A 53 20.21 0.71 -9.56
N LYS A 54 19.51 1.17 -10.59
CA LYS A 54 19.67 0.68 -11.97
C LYS A 54 21.10 0.83 -12.51
N ASP A 55 21.92 1.67 -11.89
CA ASP A 55 23.30 1.97 -12.24
C ASP A 55 24.30 1.22 -11.31
N ASN A 56 23.79 0.35 -10.44
CA ASN A 56 24.55 -0.48 -9.50
C ASN A 56 25.28 0.35 -8.42
N ASP A 57 24.67 1.45 -8.00
CA ASP A 57 25.08 2.21 -6.82
C ASP A 57 24.21 1.85 -5.60
N LEU A 58 24.83 1.72 -4.43
CA LEU A 58 24.12 1.46 -3.18
C LEU A 58 23.29 2.70 -2.81
N ILE A 59 21.96 2.57 -2.84
CA ILE A 59 21.06 3.63 -2.41
C ILE A 59 20.79 3.44 -0.91
N ASP A 60 21.24 4.40 -0.09
CA ASP A 60 21.03 4.42 1.37
C ASP A 60 19.56 4.69 1.75
N GLU A 61 18.70 4.99 0.76
CA GLU A 61 17.26 5.14 0.97
C GLU A 61 16.55 3.78 0.88
N ALA A 62 16.64 3.05 1.98
CA ALA A 62 15.80 1.90 2.29
C ALA A 62 14.32 2.24 2.11
N ILE A 63 13.60 1.33 1.44
CA ILE A 63 12.15 1.36 1.21
C ILE A 63 11.68 2.56 0.37
N PRO A 64 11.04 2.33 -0.80
CA PRO A 64 10.59 3.42 -1.66
C PRO A 64 9.69 4.40 -0.90
N SER A 65 10.14 5.66 -0.82
CA SER A 65 9.36 6.77 -0.26
C SER A 65 8.12 7.07 -1.10
N SER A 66 8.20 6.75 -2.39
CA SER A 66 7.07 6.75 -3.33
C SER A 66 6.96 5.37 -3.98
N PHE A 67 5.79 4.74 -3.88
CA PHE A 67 5.51 3.43 -4.52
C PHE A 67 5.41 3.51 -6.05
N GLN A 68 5.82 4.62 -6.69
CA GLN A 68 5.61 4.86 -8.11
C GLN A 68 6.27 3.83 -9.04
N ASP A 69 7.26 3.07 -8.55
CA ASP A 69 7.98 2.05 -9.33
C ASP A 69 7.90 0.62 -8.74
N THR A 70 7.12 0.40 -7.67
CA THR A 70 6.96 -0.94 -7.07
C THR A 70 5.79 -1.72 -7.65
N GLY A 71 4.98 -1.07 -8.50
CA GLY A 71 3.69 -1.60 -8.93
C GLY A 71 2.63 -1.60 -7.83
N TRP A 72 2.92 -1.06 -6.64
CA TRP A 72 1.94 -0.89 -5.56
C TRP A 72 1.43 0.54 -5.52
N SER A 73 0.19 0.72 -5.09
CA SER A 73 -0.37 2.04 -4.83
C SER A 73 -1.22 2.02 -3.57
N ILE A 74 -1.22 3.15 -2.85
CA ILE A 74 -2.07 3.35 -1.68
C ILE A 74 -2.97 4.56 -1.91
N SER A 75 -4.28 4.37 -1.72
CA SER A 75 -5.28 5.42 -1.94
C SER A 75 -6.33 5.44 -0.83
N PRO A 76 -6.85 6.62 -0.43
CA PRO A 76 -7.96 6.69 0.50
C PRO A 76 -9.22 6.09 -0.16
N ALA A 77 -9.89 5.19 0.55
CA ALA A 77 -11.12 4.56 0.12
C ALA A 77 -12.25 4.95 1.09
N PRO A 78 -13.22 5.78 0.66
CA PRO A 78 -14.42 6.01 1.44
C PRO A 78 -15.26 4.74 1.42
N LEU A 79 -15.39 4.06 2.56
CA LEU A 79 -16.37 2.97 2.68
C LEU A 79 -17.76 3.57 2.90
N LEU A 80 -18.66 3.31 1.97
CA LEU A 80 -20.09 3.44 2.23
C LEU A 80 -20.47 2.35 3.23
N ARG A 81 -20.99 2.72 4.41
CA ARG A 81 -21.57 1.69 5.28
C ARG A 81 -22.82 1.16 4.60
N LEU A 82 -23.09 -0.14 4.70
CA LEU A 82 -24.34 -0.72 4.19
C LEU A 82 -25.57 -0.05 4.81
N SER A 83 -25.44 0.47 6.04
CA SER A 83 -26.46 1.28 6.71
C SER A 83 -26.72 2.64 6.04
N ASP A 84 -25.77 3.16 5.25
CA ASP A 84 -25.91 4.41 4.51
C ASP A 84 -26.57 4.17 3.13
N VAL A 85 -26.56 2.92 2.64
CA VAL A 85 -27.29 2.50 1.45
C VAL A 85 -28.73 2.17 1.86
N THR A 86 -29.51 3.21 2.17
CA THR A 86 -30.96 3.04 2.27
C THR A 86 -31.51 3.05 0.84
N THR A 87 -31.82 1.88 0.30
CA THR A 87 -32.62 1.76 -0.91
C THR A 87 -33.98 2.40 -0.63
N SER A 88 -34.21 3.60 -1.18
CA SER A 88 -35.55 4.21 -1.24
C SER A 88 -36.42 3.49 -2.24
#